data_AF-A0A812T7W0-F1
#
_entry.id   AF-A0A812T7W0-F1
#
_cell.length_a   1.000
_cell.length_b   1.000
_cell.length_c   1.000
_cell.angle_alpha   90.00
_cell.angle_beta   90.00
_cell.angle_gamma   90.00
#
_symmetry.space_group_name_H-M   'P 1'
#
loop_
_entity.id
_entity.type
_entity.pdbx_description
1 polymer ?
#
loop_
_entity_poly.entity_id
_entity_poly.type
_entity_poly.pdbx_seq_one_letter_code
_entity_poly.pdbx_strand_id
1 'polypeptide(L)'
;MQVTDGSGRLGNNLAFILRGLLFAKLTNHAVVNLNLITKSLREIFDGKAVLPLGSSRVEGNRFCPEKSDKRQLGKPVYNFQGERCKGSKAQDFRTMALEHLSLAFLPEFRQCLDRYSDEEAAKELTIHLRGQDLWGLAEFELTSDKPIPMEANAHHWLWHQPPCTMYRKIIVEEGFKKVLVVTSPDLRHVCIEWLKSNAAALGIEVTVQAHSLREDFCALARASNLVLSFSTLGDNAAVLNKRLKKLFFREFAQTHSLLDCDLWPETSLYQYTMPINEGSHQPYGNTYREVINWFTNYDESQISKHAGCKR
;
A
#
# COMPACT_ATOMS: atom_id res chain seq x y z
N MET A 1 -6.53 -3.34 26.26
CA MET A 1 -7.57 -3.12 25.24
C MET A 1 -7.60 -4.31 24.28
N GLN A 2 -8.75 -4.69 23.72
CA GLN A 2 -8.82 -5.71 22.68
C GLN A 2 -8.87 -5.05 21.30
N VAL A 3 -8.09 -5.55 20.35
CA VAL A 3 -8.14 -5.16 18.93
C VAL A 3 -8.35 -6.43 18.11
N THR A 4 -9.39 -6.43 17.30
CA THR A 4 -9.71 -7.53 16.37
C THR A 4 -9.33 -7.13 14.95
N ASP A 5 -9.48 -8.06 14.02
CA ASP A 5 -9.50 -7.71 12.62
C ASP A 5 -10.73 -6.88 12.24
N GLY A 6 -10.63 -6.18 11.12
CA GLY A 6 -11.73 -5.45 10.51
C GLY A 6 -12.41 -6.26 9.41
N SER A 7 -13.25 -5.61 8.63
CA SER A 7 -13.80 -6.18 7.39
C SER A 7 -12.90 -5.79 6.21
N GLY A 8 -12.17 -6.74 5.66
CA GLY A 8 -11.39 -6.48 4.44
C GLY A 8 -10.24 -7.45 4.18
N ARG A 9 -9.38 -7.02 3.26
CA ARG A 9 -8.15 -7.73 2.89
C ARG A 9 -7.02 -7.36 3.85
N LEU A 10 -5.86 -8.00 3.67
CA LEU A 10 -4.69 -7.81 4.53
C LEU A 10 -4.34 -6.32 4.74
N GLY A 11 -4.24 -5.53 3.68
CA GLY A 11 -3.93 -4.10 3.79
C GLY A 11 -4.94 -3.30 4.63
N ASN A 12 -6.24 -3.57 4.48
CA ASN A 12 -7.27 -2.91 5.29
C ASN A 12 -7.17 -3.31 6.76
N ASN A 13 -6.96 -4.61 7.02
CA ASN A 13 -6.84 -5.15 8.36
C ASN A 13 -5.59 -4.66 9.08
N LEU A 14 -4.44 -4.57 8.40
CA LEU A 14 -3.22 -3.98 8.95
C LEU A 14 -3.44 -2.50 9.32
N ALA A 15 -4.10 -1.73 8.44
CA ALA A 15 -4.42 -0.35 8.74
C ALA A 15 -5.32 -0.22 9.99
N PHE A 16 -6.31 -1.11 10.10
CA PHE A 16 -7.21 -1.17 11.26
C PHE A 16 -6.46 -1.50 12.55
N ILE A 17 -5.58 -2.51 12.53
CA ILE A 17 -4.78 -2.91 13.68
C ILE A 17 -3.85 -1.77 14.12
N LEU A 18 -3.14 -1.14 13.19
CA LEU A 18 -2.19 -0.06 13.49
C LEU A 18 -2.89 1.18 14.07
N ARG A 19 -4.09 1.51 13.58
CA ARG A 19 -4.94 2.55 14.19
C ARG A 19 -5.39 2.16 15.59
N GLY A 20 -5.76 0.91 15.82
CA GLY A 20 -6.13 0.41 17.14
C GLY A 20 -4.96 0.45 18.13
N LEU A 21 -3.74 0.13 17.69
CA LEU A 21 -2.53 0.25 18.51
C LEU A 21 -2.23 1.70 18.86
N LEU A 22 -2.29 2.61 17.88
CA LEU A 22 -2.07 4.04 18.12
C LEU A 22 -3.14 4.63 19.05
N PHE A 23 -4.41 4.28 18.86
CA PHE A 23 -5.50 4.68 19.75
C PHE A 23 -5.22 4.20 21.18
N ALA A 24 -4.85 2.93 21.33
CA ALA A 24 -4.56 2.36 22.63
C ALA A 24 -3.39 3.07 23.33
N LYS A 25 -2.36 3.43 22.56
CA LYS A 25 -1.20 4.19 23.05
C LYS A 25 -1.60 5.59 23.51
N LEU A 26 -2.40 6.30 22.72
CA LEU A 26 -2.84 7.68 23.02
C LEU A 26 -3.85 7.75 24.17
N THR A 27 -4.58 6.66 24.43
CA THR A 27 -5.51 6.54 25.56
C THR A 27 -4.89 5.84 26.79
N ASN A 28 -3.56 5.75 26.84
CA ASN A 28 -2.77 5.21 27.96
C ASN A 28 -3.12 3.75 28.34
N HIS A 29 -3.53 2.91 27.39
CA HIS A 29 -3.62 1.47 27.63
C HIS A 29 -2.22 0.84 27.69
N ALA A 30 -1.94 0.07 28.74
CA ALA A 30 -0.64 -0.60 28.91
C ALA A 30 -0.42 -1.77 27.93
N VAL A 31 -1.52 -2.44 27.52
CA VAL A 31 -1.48 -3.69 26.76
C VAL A 31 -2.61 -3.73 25.73
N VAL A 32 -2.31 -4.27 24.55
CA VAL A 32 -3.29 -4.62 23.51
C VAL A 32 -3.32 -6.14 23.31
N ASN A 33 -4.51 -6.72 23.41
CA ASN A 33 -4.77 -8.12 23.08
C ASN A 33 -5.26 -8.20 21.63
N LEU A 34 -4.43 -8.73 20.74
CA LEU A 34 -4.79 -9.03 19.37
C LEU A 34 -5.53 -10.37 19.30
N ASN A 35 -6.67 -10.38 18.63
CA ASN A 35 -7.41 -11.60 18.29
C ASN A 35 -7.75 -11.55 16.79
N LEU A 36 -6.89 -12.15 15.97
CA LEU A 36 -6.94 -12.09 14.52
C LEU A 36 -7.44 -13.43 13.98
N ILE A 37 -8.60 -13.42 13.32
CA ILE A 37 -9.27 -14.63 12.84
C ILE A 37 -9.26 -14.74 11.31
N THR A 38 -9.06 -13.62 10.61
CA THR A 38 -9.04 -13.57 9.15
C THR A 38 -7.83 -14.32 8.60
N LYS A 39 -8.09 -15.21 7.63
CA LYS A 39 -7.07 -16.07 7.00
C LYS A 39 -5.85 -15.28 6.51
N SER A 40 -6.05 -14.13 5.87
CA SER A 40 -4.97 -13.30 5.32
C SER A 40 -4.02 -12.74 6.40
N LEU A 41 -4.52 -12.44 7.60
CA LEU A 41 -3.68 -12.03 8.72
C LEU A 41 -2.92 -13.23 9.31
N ARG A 42 -3.54 -14.41 9.36
CA ARG A 42 -2.93 -15.64 9.88
C ARG A 42 -1.75 -16.12 9.03
N GLU A 43 -1.57 -15.60 7.82
CA GLU A 43 -0.36 -15.82 7.02
C GLU A 43 0.86 -15.04 7.53
N ILE A 44 0.67 -13.98 8.32
CA ILE A 44 1.73 -13.08 8.79
C ILE A 44 1.84 -13.06 10.32
N PHE A 45 0.74 -13.31 11.03
CA PHE A 45 0.64 -13.20 12.48
C PHE A 45 0.32 -14.53 13.13
N ASP A 46 0.91 -14.75 14.31
CA ASP A 46 0.36 -15.70 15.26
C ASP A 46 -0.93 -15.08 15.83
N GLY A 47 -2.08 -15.45 15.28
CA GLY A 47 -3.33 -14.69 15.40
C GLY A 47 -3.93 -14.53 16.81
N LYS A 48 -3.20 -14.87 17.89
CA LYS A 48 -3.43 -14.31 19.22
C LYS A 48 -2.11 -13.79 19.78
N ALA A 49 -2.06 -12.50 20.10
CA ALA A 49 -0.87 -11.88 20.67
C ALA A 49 -1.23 -10.87 21.76
N VAL A 50 -0.38 -10.77 22.77
CA VAL A 50 -0.48 -9.75 23.84
C VAL A 50 0.67 -8.79 23.63
N LEU A 51 0.34 -7.56 23.24
CA LEU A 51 1.30 -6.54 22.85
C LEU A 51 1.46 -5.49 23.97
N PRO A 52 2.61 -5.44 24.65
CA PRO A 52 2.90 -4.37 25.60
C PRO A 52 3.14 -3.07 24.85
N LEU A 53 2.48 -1.99 25.26
CA LEU A 53 2.65 -0.66 24.65
C LEU A 53 3.66 0.22 25.40
N GLY A 54 3.98 -0.12 26.64
CA GLY A 54 4.85 0.70 27.50
C GLY A 54 4.23 2.04 27.92
N SER A 55 4.88 2.74 28.85
CA SER A 55 4.37 3.97 29.47
C SER A 55 4.75 5.27 28.75
N SER A 56 5.58 5.22 27.72
CA SER A 56 5.99 6.42 26.98
C SER A 56 4.78 7.14 26.39
N ARG A 57 4.65 8.45 26.64
CA ARG A 57 3.62 9.27 26.00
C ARG A 57 4.05 9.63 24.59
N VAL A 58 3.11 9.63 23.65
CA VAL A 58 3.38 10.14 22.30
C VAL A 58 3.42 11.68 22.37
N GLU A 59 4.54 12.30 22.05
CA GLU A 59 4.74 13.75 22.19
C GLU A 59 3.96 14.56 21.15
N GLY A 60 3.10 15.50 21.56
CA GLY A 60 2.41 16.45 20.68
C GLY A 60 0.88 16.41 20.76
N ASN A 61 0.22 17.29 20.01
CA ASN A 61 -1.24 17.50 20.05
C ASN A 61 -1.99 16.46 19.20
N ARG A 62 -1.86 15.18 19.53
CA ARG A 62 -2.65 14.10 18.92
C ARG A 62 -3.92 13.87 19.74
N PHE A 63 -5.04 13.69 19.06
CA PHE A 63 -6.31 13.45 19.73
C PHE A 63 -7.11 12.36 19.01
N CYS A 64 -7.49 11.32 19.74
CA CYS A 64 -8.45 10.35 19.26
C CYS A 64 -9.83 10.74 19.79
N PRO A 65 -10.83 10.98 18.93
CA PRO A 65 -12.19 11.18 19.42
C PRO A 65 -12.63 9.94 20.20
N GLU A 66 -13.23 10.16 21.37
CA GLU A 66 -13.79 9.07 22.20
C GLU A 66 -15.04 8.42 21.59
N LYS A 67 -15.45 8.80 20.37
CA LYS A 67 -16.69 8.31 19.75
C LYS A 67 -16.55 6.87 19.23
N SER A 68 -16.34 5.92 20.14
CA SER A 68 -16.71 4.52 19.92
C SER A 68 -18.24 4.42 19.81
N ASP A 69 -18.77 4.28 18.60
CA ASP A 69 -20.22 4.13 18.43
C ASP A 69 -20.70 2.70 18.76
N LYS A 70 -21.64 2.67 19.71
CA LYS A 70 -22.61 1.63 20.14
C LYS A 70 -22.11 0.22 20.52
N ARG A 71 -22.06 0.03 21.85
CA ARG A 71 -22.59 -1.10 22.65
C ARG A 71 -23.17 -2.27 21.82
N GLN A 72 -22.33 -3.10 21.23
CA GLN A 72 -22.67 -4.52 21.07
C GLN A 72 -22.22 -5.22 22.35
N LEU A 73 -23.18 -5.65 23.18
CA LEU A 73 -22.95 -6.61 24.28
C LEU A 73 -22.08 -6.11 25.46
N GLY A 74 -22.14 -4.84 25.83
CA GLY A 74 -21.53 -4.33 27.07
C GLY A 74 -20.00 -4.19 27.05
N LYS A 75 -19.34 -4.41 25.90
CA LYS A 75 -17.91 -4.11 25.70
C LYS A 75 -17.76 -3.01 24.64
N PRO A 76 -16.87 -2.03 24.85
CA PRO A 76 -16.58 -1.04 23.82
C PRO A 76 -15.91 -1.73 22.63
N VAL A 77 -16.58 -1.73 21.48
CA VAL A 77 -16.01 -2.13 20.19
C VAL A 77 -15.67 -0.84 19.45
N TYR A 78 -14.39 -0.70 19.09
CA TYR A 78 -13.90 0.48 18.38
C TYR A 78 -13.85 0.19 16.89
N ASN A 79 -14.47 1.03 16.08
CA ASN A 79 -14.36 0.93 14.62
C ASN A 79 -13.27 1.88 14.10
N PHE A 80 -12.10 1.33 13.80
CA PHE A 80 -10.97 2.07 13.25
C PHE A 80 -11.01 2.27 11.73
N GLN A 81 -12.10 1.90 11.04
CA GLN A 81 -12.19 1.99 9.57
C GLN A 81 -12.36 3.45 9.09
N GLY A 82 -13.08 4.28 9.85
CA GLY A 82 -13.38 5.67 9.50
C GLY A 82 -12.81 6.73 10.44
N GLU A 83 -12.68 6.43 11.74
CA GLU A 83 -12.18 7.41 12.71
C GLU A 83 -10.65 7.39 12.77
N ARG A 84 -10.06 8.57 12.52
CA ARG A 84 -8.62 8.78 12.68
C ARG A 84 -8.36 9.58 13.94
N CYS A 85 -7.30 9.22 14.66
CA CYS A 85 -6.73 10.12 15.65
C CYS A 85 -6.19 11.35 14.92
N LYS A 86 -6.80 12.52 15.17
CA LYS A 86 -6.45 13.78 14.53
C LYS A 86 -5.00 14.14 14.86
N GLY A 87 -4.27 14.58 13.84
CA GLY A 87 -2.86 14.95 13.95
C GLY A 87 -1.88 13.77 14.00
N SER A 88 -2.36 12.53 13.83
CA SER A 88 -1.48 11.37 13.69
C SER A 88 -0.69 11.46 12.40
N LYS A 89 0.59 11.09 12.48
CA LYS A 89 1.54 11.11 11.38
C LYS A 89 1.93 9.70 10.93
N ALA A 90 2.50 9.58 9.73
CA ALA A 90 3.02 8.31 9.22
C ALA A 90 4.04 7.67 10.18
N GLN A 91 4.90 8.51 10.78
CA GLN A 91 5.87 8.08 11.78
C GLN A 91 5.22 7.39 12.98
N ASP A 92 4.03 7.82 13.43
CA ASP A 92 3.37 7.21 14.59
C ASP A 92 2.95 5.78 14.29
N PHE A 93 2.36 5.56 13.10
CA PHE A 93 1.96 4.23 12.66
C PHE A 93 3.17 3.33 12.44
N ARG A 94 4.26 3.87 11.88
CA ARG A 94 5.52 3.14 11.76
C ARG A 94 6.07 2.70 13.10
N THR A 95 6.11 3.59 14.09
CA THR A 95 6.54 3.25 15.45
C THR A 95 5.68 2.12 16.02
N MET A 96 4.34 2.22 15.91
CA MET A 96 3.46 1.14 16.35
C MET A 96 3.72 -0.19 15.61
N ALA A 97 4.00 -0.11 14.31
CA ALA A 97 4.26 -1.27 13.48
C ALA A 97 5.57 -1.98 13.86
N LEU A 98 6.65 -1.21 14.02
CA LEU A 98 7.99 -1.74 14.26
C LEU A 98 8.22 -2.15 15.72
N GLU A 99 7.73 -1.38 16.69
CA GLU A 99 7.99 -1.64 18.12
C GLU A 99 7.00 -2.63 18.74
N HIS A 100 5.74 -2.62 18.29
CA HIS A 100 4.69 -3.43 18.93
C HIS A 100 4.16 -4.53 18.01
N LEU A 101 3.71 -4.18 16.80
CA LEU A 101 3.07 -5.17 15.92
C LEU A 101 4.04 -6.27 15.48
N SER A 102 5.33 -5.95 15.31
CA SER A 102 6.37 -6.92 14.94
C SER A 102 6.53 -8.08 15.95
N LEU A 103 6.16 -7.86 17.21
CA LEU A 103 6.15 -8.88 18.27
C LEU A 103 5.06 -9.95 18.06
N ALA A 104 4.08 -9.70 17.19
CA ALA A 104 3.06 -10.68 16.80
C ALA A 104 3.37 -11.43 15.49
N PHE A 105 4.44 -11.05 14.77
CA PHE A 105 4.78 -11.72 13.52
C PHE A 105 5.17 -13.18 13.71
N LEU A 106 4.77 -14.01 12.75
CA LEU A 106 5.25 -15.37 12.61
C LEU A 106 6.77 -15.39 12.40
N PRO A 107 7.50 -16.39 12.94
CA PRO A 107 8.95 -16.49 12.79
C PRO A 107 9.42 -16.44 11.33
N GLU A 108 8.71 -17.11 10.41
CA GLU A 108 9.05 -17.16 9.00
C GLU A 108 8.91 -15.78 8.33
N PHE A 109 7.90 -15.01 8.73
CA PHE A 109 7.72 -13.67 8.20
C PHE A 109 8.79 -12.71 8.75
N ARG A 110 9.13 -12.78 10.04
CA ARG A 110 10.25 -12.02 10.61
C ARG A 110 11.55 -12.31 9.86
N GLN A 111 11.85 -13.60 9.70
CA GLN A 111 13.04 -14.02 8.97
C GLN A 111 13.06 -13.47 7.54
N CYS A 112 11.90 -13.41 6.89
CA CYS A 112 11.79 -12.81 5.56
C CYS A 112 12.14 -11.31 5.55
N LEU A 113 11.68 -10.54 6.55
CA LEU A 113 12.00 -9.11 6.68
C LEU A 113 13.49 -8.86 6.99
N ASP A 114 14.15 -9.79 7.67
CA ASP A 114 15.55 -9.65 8.06
C ASP A 114 16.52 -10.12 6.96
N ARG A 115 16.05 -10.93 6.00
CA ARG A 115 16.84 -11.45 4.86
C ARG A 115 16.92 -10.44 3.71
N TYR A 116 18.04 -9.73 3.59
CA TYR A 116 18.65 -9.24 2.34
C TYR A 116 19.92 -8.41 2.63
N SER A 117 20.81 -8.28 1.65
CA SER A 117 21.91 -7.30 1.70
C SER A 117 21.43 -5.94 1.19
N ASP A 118 21.86 -4.87 1.86
CA ASP A 118 21.44 -3.51 1.52
C ASP A 118 21.95 -3.06 0.14
N GLU A 119 23.08 -3.59 -0.32
CA GLU A 119 23.71 -3.18 -1.59
C GLU A 119 22.91 -3.55 -2.84
N GLU A 120 22.37 -4.77 -2.91
CA GLU A 120 21.58 -5.19 -4.07
C GLU A 120 20.17 -4.60 -4.01
N ALA A 121 19.58 -4.51 -2.81
CA ALA A 121 18.28 -3.89 -2.61
C ALA A 121 18.28 -2.41 -3.04
N ALA A 122 19.38 -1.69 -2.83
CA ALA A 122 19.49 -0.29 -3.22
C ALA A 122 19.44 -0.06 -4.74
N LYS A 123 19.80 -1.07 -5.56
CA LYS A 123 19.83 -0.99 -7.04
C LYS A 123 18.55 -1.47 -7.71
N GLU A 124 17.65 -2.09 -6.94
CA GLU A 124 16.39 -2.64 -7.43
C GLU A 124 15.22 -1.68 -7.15
N LEU A 125 14.32 -1.56 -8.13
CA LEU A 125 13.01 -0.94 -7.96
C LEU A 125 11.95 -2.02 -7.76
N THR A 126 11.24 -1.99 -6.64
CA THR A 126 10.07 -2.84 -6.42
C THR A 126 8.81 -2.08 -6.78
N ILE A 127 7.99 -2.63 -7.68
CA ILE A 127 6.73 -2.04 -8.14
C ILE A 127 5.57 -2.90 -7.64
N HIS A 128 4.66 -2.31 -6.87
CA HIS A 128 3.43 -2.97 -6.47
C HIS A 128 2.30 -2.70 -7.48
N LEU A 129 1.81 -3.73 -8.17
CA LEU A 129 0.67 -3.65 -9.08
C LEU A 129 -0.56 -4.33 -8.47
N ARG A 130 -1.67 -3.59 -8.33
CA ARG A 130 -2.94 -4.16 -7.85
C ARG A 130 -3.72 -4.78 -9.01
N GLY A 131 -3.70 -6.10 -9.12
CA GLY A 131 -4.45 -6.86 -10.13
C GLY A 131 -5.89 -7.19 -9.68
N GLN A 132 -6.22 -8.48 -9.59
CA GLN A 132 -7.45 -9.08 -9.05
C GLN A 132 -8.72 -8.22 -9.22
N ASP A 133 -9.15 -7.50 -8.19
CA ASP A 133 -10.45 -6.81 -8.19
C ASP A 133 -10.54 -5.61 -9.12
N LEU A 134 -9.40 -5.09 -9.58
CA LEU A 134 -9.40 -4.01 -10.58
C LEU A 134 -9.52 -4.57 -12.00
N TRP A 135 -8.97 -5.76 -12.24
CA TRP A 135 -8.84 -6.38 -13.57
C TRP A 135 -9.60 -7.72 -13.66
N GLY A 136 -10.59 -7.92 -12.79
CA GLY A 136 -11.24 -9.21 -12.53
C GLY A 136 -12.18 -9.73 -13.64
N LEU A 137 -12.23 -9.06 -14.78
CA LEU A 137 -13.07 -9.46 -15.90
C LEU A 137 -12.49 -10.60 -16.73
N ALA A 138 -13.35 -11.28 -17.48
CA ALA A 138 -12.90 -12.29 -18.44
C ALA A 138 -12.08 -11.64 -19.57
N GLU A 139 -11.16 -12.39 -20.18
CA GLU A 139 -10.21 -11.87 -21.18
C GLU A 139 -10.93 -11.18 -22.37
N PHE A 140 -12.06 -11.72 -22.82
CA PHE A 140 -12.86 -11.14 -23.90
C PHE A 140 -13.51 -9.79 -23.54
N GLU A 141 -13.61 -9.45 -22.25
CA GLU A 141 -14.17 -8.19 -21.78
C GLU A 141 -13.11 -7.06 -21.76
N LEU A 142 -11.82 -7.41 -21.77
CA LEU A 142 -10.73 -6.42 -21.79
C LEU A 142 -10.65 -5.68 -23.14
N THR A 143 -11.10 -6.29 -24.22
CA THR A 143 -11.16 -5.68 -25.57
C THR A 143 -12.53 -5.10 -25.90
N SER A 144 -13.50 -5.24 -24.99
CA SER A 144 -14.87 -4.80 -25.17
C SER A 144 -14.99 -3.27 -25.19
N ASP A 145 -15.78 -2.75 -26.13
CA ASP A 145 -16.22 -1.35 -26.17
C ASP A 145 -17.41 -1.08 -25.24
N LYS A 146 -17.80 -2.07 -24.42
CA LYS A 146 -18.84 -1.86 -23.41
C LYS A 146 -18.32 -0.95 -22.30
N PRO A 147 -19.13 0.03 -21.87
CA PRO A 147 -18.81 0.83 -20.69
C PRO A 147 -18.58 -0.04 -19.46
N ILE A 148 -17.55 0.30 -18.70
CA ILE A 148 -17.26 -0.26 -17.39
C ILE A 148 -18.41 0.14 -16.44
N PRO A 149 -19.03 -0.80 -15.71
CA PRO A 149 -20.07 -0.47 -14.75
C PRO A 149 -19.44 0.21 -13.53
N MET A 150 -19.39 1.54 -13.53
CA MET A 150 -18.66 2.33 -12.53
C MET A 150 -19.26 2.24 -11.11
N GLU A 151 -20.58 2.02 -11.02
CA GLU A 151 -21.29 1.87 -9.74
C GLU A 151 -21.09 0.48 -9.12
N ALA A 152 -20.62 -0.49 -9.90
CA ALA A 152 -20.34 -1.83 -9.44
C ALA A 152 -18.83 -2.01 -9.24
N ASN A 153 -18.43 -2.41 -8.03
CA ASN A 153 -17.07 -2.90 -7.71
C ASN A 153 -15.96 -1.82 -7.64
N ALA A 154 -14.72 -2.30 -7.63
CA ALA A 154 -13.50 -1.52 -7.46
C ALA A 154 -13.03 -0.82 -8.76
N HIS A 155 -13.76 -0.92 -9.87
CA HIS A 155 -13.29 -0.42 -11.18
C HIS A 155 -13.14 1.11 -11.26
N HIS A 156 -13.89 1.87 -10.45
CA HIS A 156 -13.67 3.32 -10.33
C HIS A 156 -12.26 3.68 -9.81
N TRP A 157 -11.56 2.74 -9.17
CA TRP A 157 -10.17 2.93 -8.75
C TRP A 157 -9.13 2.66 -9.84
N LEU A 158 -9.53 2.28 -11.07
CA LEU A 158 -8.60 2.05 -12.18
C LEU A 158 -7.80 3.31 -12.50
N TRP A 159 -8.46 4.46 -12.61
CA TRP A 159 -7.82 5.74 -12.89
C TRP A 159 -6.97 6.30 -11.75
N HIS A 160 -7.12 5.74 -10.55
CA HIS A 160 -6.25 6.10 -9.43
C HIS A 160 -4.89 5.39 -9.49
N GLN A 161 -4.75 4.33 -10.28
CA GLN A 161 -3.50 3.60 -10.42
C GLN A 161 -2.48 4.37 -11.27
N PRO A 162 -1.16 4.17 -11.07
CA PRO A 162 -0.17 4.72 -11.99
C PRO A 162 -0.26 4.07 -13.39
N PRO A 163 -0.19 4.83 -14.50
CA PRO A 163 -0.03 4.26 -15.83
C PRO A 163 1.34 3.61 -15.97
N CYS A 164 1.50 2.76 -16.98
CA CYS A 164 2.76 2.06 -17.25
C CYS A 164 3.90 3.03 -17.60
N THR A 165 3.58 4.14 -18.28
CA THR A 165 4.56 5.18 -18.61
C THR A 165 5.10 5.91 -17.38
N MET A 166 4.36 5.98 -16.27
CA MET A 166 4.92 6.50 -15.00
C MET A 166 6.01 5.58 -14.45
N TYR A 167 5.82 4.25 -14.51
CA TYR A 167 6.86 3.31 -14.08
C TYR A 167 8.12 3.44 -14.93
N ARG A 168 7.97 3.55 -16.27
CA ARG A 168 9.10 3.83 -17.17
C ARG A 168 9.82 5.12 -16.78
N LYS A 169 9.08 6.21 -16.55
CA LYS A 169 9.67 7.49 -16.14
C LYS A 169 10.50 7.35 -14.86
N ILE A 170 9.97 6.68 -13.83
CA ILE A 170 10.70 6.39 -12.58
C ILE A 170 11.97 5.60 -12.87
N ILE A 171 11.87 4.52 -13.65
CA ILE A 171 13.01 3.64 -13.99
C ILE A 171 14.12 4.45 -14.67
N VAL A 172 13.77 5.28 -15.66
CA VAL A 172 14.74 6.07 -16.44
C VAL A 172 15.35 7.18 -15.61
N GLU A 173 14.53 7.99 -14.92
CA GLU A 173 15.02 9.14 -14.16
C GLU A 173 15.88 8.74 -12.94
N GLU A 174 15.54 7.63 -12.30
CA GLU A 174 16.29 7.12 -11.14
C GLU A 174 17.41 6.15 -11.53
N GLY A 175 17.51 5.77 -12.81
CA GLY A 175 18.57 4.92 -13.34
C GLY A 175 18.50 3.46 -12.88
N PHE A 176 17.32 2.95 -12.53
CA PHE A 176 17.15 1.57 -12.09
C PHE A 176 17.43 0.57 -13.23
N LYS A 177 18.13 -0.52 -12.90
CA LYS A 177 18.48 -1.59 -13.85
C LYS A 177 17.80 -2.93 -13.54
N LYS A 178 17.36 -3.12 -12.31
CA LYS A 178 16.60 -4.29 -11.87
C LYS A 178 15.22 -3.83 -11.39
N VAL A 179 14.18 -4.48 -11.88
CA VAL A 179 12.79 -4.18 -11.52
C VAL A 179 12.11 -5.47 -11.06
N LEU A 180 11.64 -5.46 -9.83
CA LEU A 180 10.79 -6.50 -9.27
C LEU A 180 9.33 -6.02 -9.28
N VAL A 181 8.50 -6.65 -10.09
CA VAL A 181 7.05 -6.41 -10.11
C VAL A 181 6.38 -7.38 -9.16
N VAL A 182 5.75 -6.88 -8.10
CA VAL A 182 4.93 -7.68 -7.19
C VAL A 182 3.46 -7.41 -7.50
N THR A 183 2.72 -8.48 -7.83
CA THR A 183 1.32 -8.38 -8.29
C THR A 183 0.51 -9.57 -7.80
N SER A 184 -0.79 -9.58 -8.09
CA SER A 184 -1.65 -10.71 -7.72
C SER A 184 -1.45 -11.94 -8.62
N PRO A 185 -1.77 -13.16 -8.11
CA PRO A 185 -1.57 -14.43 -8.83
C PRO A 185 -2.24 -14.57 -10.20
N ASP A 186 -3.23 -13.73 -10.51
CA ASP A 186 -3.92 -13.74 -11.80
C ASP A 186 -3.12 -13.05 -12.91
N LEU A 187 -2.08 -12.28 -12.58
CA LEU A 187 -1.17 -11.59 -13.51
C LEU A 187 -1.89 -10.68 -14.53
N ARG A 188 -3.09 -10.17 -14.19
CA ARG A 188 -3.94 -9.45 -15.16
C ARG A 188 -3.63 -7.97 -15.31
N HIS A 189 -2.72 -7.41 -14.50
CA HIS A 189 -2.40 -5.99 -14.59
C HIS A 189 -1.67 -5.67 -15.91
N VAL A 190 -2.21 -4.75 -16.70
CA VAL A 190 -1.72 -4.45 -18.08
C VAL A 190 -0.25 -4.05 -18.15
N CYS A 191 0.25 -3.39 -17.11
CA CYS A 191 1.66 -2.99 -17.05
C CYS A 191 2.65 -4.15 -16.90
N ILE A 192 2.22 -5.37 -16.59
CA ILE A 192 3.11 -6.53 -16.49
C ILE A 192 3.73 -6.84 -17.86
N GLU A 193 2.90 -7.10 -18.86
CA GLU A 193 3.38 -7.41 -20.21
C GLU A 193 4.01 -6.17 -20.86
N TRP A 194 3.47 -4.98 -20.61
CA TRP A 194 4.08 -3.74 -21.09
C TRP A 194 5.52 -3.58 -20.60
N LEU A 195 5.80 -3.79 -19.30
CA LEU A 195 7.15 -3.70 -18.74
C LEU A 195 8.07 -4.78 -19.32
N LYS A 196 7.59 -6.02 -19.46
CA LYS A 196 8.38 -7.11 -20.08
C LYS A 196 8.75 -6.79 -21.53
N SER A 197 7.79 -6.38 -22.35
CA SER A 197 8.01 -6.06 -23.76
C SER A 197 8.95 -4.87 -23.97
N ASN A 198 9.02 -3.94 -23.01
CA ASN A 198 9.91 -2.78 -23.06
C ASN A 198 11.24 -2.99 -22.33
N ALA A 199 11.46 -4.12 -21.65
CA ALA A 199 12.63 -4.34 -20.80
C ALA A 199 13.96 -4.16 -21.54
N ALA A 200 14.09 -4.76 -22.73
CA ALA A 200 15.29 -4.65 -23.55
C ALA A 200 15.56 -3.21 -24.01
N ALA A 201 14.53 -2.49 -24.45
CA ALA A 201 14.64 -1.09 -24.88
C ALA A 201 15.01 -0.14 -23.73
N LEU A 202 14.56 -0.46 -22.50
CA LEU A 202 14.91 0.29 -21.29
C LEU A 202 16.28 -0.12 -20.70
N GLY A 203 16.88 -1.21 -21.20
CA GLY A 203 18.11 -1.76 -20.66
C GLY A 203 17.97 -2.17 -19.19
N ILE A 204 16.85 -2.85 -18.86
CA ILE A 204 16.52 -3.32 -17.52
C ILE A 204 16.24 -4.83 -17.51
N GLU A 205 16.41 -5.44 -16.34
CA GLU A 205 15.91 -6.76 -16.01
C GLU A 205 14.56 -6.63 -15.28
N VAL A 206 13.54 -7.33 -15.76
CA VAL A 206 12.20 -7.36 -15.13
C VAL A 206 11.91 -8.76 -14.62
N THR A 207 11.69 -8.88 -13.31
CA THR A 207 11.17 -10.09 -12.68
C THR A 207 9.76 -9.84 -12.19
N VAL A 208 8.87 -10.82 -12.39
CA VAL A 208 7.48 -10.75 -11.90
C VAL A 208 7.30 -11.78 -10.80
N GLN A 209 6.82 -11.32 -9.66
CA GLN A 209 6.48 -12.12 -8.49
C GLN A 209 4.97 -12.02 -8.22
N ALA A 210 4.33 -13.17 -8.08
CA ALA A 210 2.92 -13.30 -7.73
C ALA A 210 2.71 -14.62 -6.97
N HIS A 211 3.37 -14.74 -5.82
CA HIS A 211 3.43 -15.97 -5.05
C HIS A 211 2.32 -16.01 -3.98
N SER A 212 2.64 -16.48 -2.76
CA SER A 212 1.72 -16.36 -1.63
C SER A 212 1.64 -14.92 -1.13
N LEU A 213 0.52 -14.58 -0.48
CA LEU A 213 0.31 -13.27 0.10
C LEU A 213 1.43 -12.87 1.08
N ARG A 214 1.91 -13.82 1.89
CA ARG A 214 3.05 -13.61 2.79
C ARG A 214 4.34 -13.23 2.04
N GLU A 215 4.67 -13.96 0.97
CA GLU A 215 5.90 -13.74 0.20
C GLU A 215 5.87 -12.41 -0.56
N ASP A 216 4.73 -12.10 -1.17
CA ASP A 216 4.52 -10.85 -1.90
C ASP A 216 4.53 -9.66 -0.94
N PHE A 217 3.83 -9.76 0.19
CA PHE A 217 3.85 -8.70 1.19
C PHE A 217 5.24 -8.49 1.80
N CYS A 218 6.00 -9.57 2.05
CA CYS A 218 7.39 -9.47 2.48
C CYS A 218 8.27 -8.77 1.44
N ALA A 219 8.11 -9.11 0.15
CA ALA A 219 8.87 -8.46 -0.92
C ALA A 219 8.63 -6.94 -0.97
N LEU A 220 7.40 -6.50 -0.74
CA LEU A 220 7.08 -5.07 -0.61
C LEU A 220 7.66 -4.46 0.67
N ALA A 221 7.55 -5.15 1.81
CA ALA A 221 7.97 -4.66 3.12
C ALA A 221 9.50 -4.65 3.33
N ARG A 222 10.28 -5.18 2.39
CA ARG A 222 11.75 -5.14 2.41
C ARG A 222 12.37 -4.24 1.33
N ALA A 223 11.56 -3.73 0.41
CA ALA A 223 12.03 -2.94 -0.72
C ALA A 223 12.77 -1.67 -0.29
N SER A 224 13.97 -1.41 -0.82
CA SER A 224 14.65 -0.12 -0.56
C SER A 224 14.05 1.01 -1.42
N ASN A 225 13.58 0.69 -2.61
CA ASN A 225 12.92 1.61 -3.53
C ASN A 225 11.55 1.01 -3.90
N LEU A 226 10.46 1.66 -3.51
CA LEU A 226 9.11 1.11 -3.63
C LEU A 226 8.20 2.06 -4.42
N VAL A 227 7.55 1.55 -5.46
CA VAL A 227 6.44 2.24 -6.15
C VAL A 227 5.11 1.69 -5.68
N LEU A 228 4.24 2.57 -5.21
CA LEU A 228 2.90 2.22 -4.74
C LEU A 228 1.86 2.32 -5.85
N SER A 229 1.03 1.29 -5.97
CA SER A 229 -0.30 1.37 -6.55
C SER A 229 -1.30 1.98 -5.56
N PHE A 230 -2.49 2.36 -6.04
CA PHE A 230 -3.60 2.75 -5.19
C PHE A 230 -4.15 1.51 -4.45
N SER A 231 -3.54 1.20 -3.31
CA SER A 231 -3.78 0.00 -2.52
C SER A 231 -3.29 0.14 -1.09
N THR A 232 -4.16 -0.17 -0.11
CA THR A 232 -3.76 -0.23 1.30
C THR A 232 -2.70 -1.29 1.58
N LEU A 233 -2.57 -2.32 0.73
CA LEU A 233 -1.51 -3.34 0.90
C LEU A 233 -0.12 -2.71 0.78
N GLY A 234 0.09 -1.90 -0.26
CA GLY A 234 1.36 -1.21 -0.51
C GLY A 234 1.68 -0.19 0.59
N ASP A 235 0.69 0.59 1.01
CA ASP A 235 0.83 1.58 2.09
C ASP A 235 1.33 0.94 3.39
N ASN A 236 0.70 -0.17 3.80
CA ASN A 236 1.06 -0.86 5.05
C ASN A 236 2.42 -1.57 4.93
N ALA A 237 2.76 -2.07 3.74
CA ALA A 237 4.10 -2.60 3.50
C ALA A 237 5.17 -1.51 3.67
N ALA A 238 4.94 -0.31 3.13
CA ALA A 238 5.85 0.83 3.31
C ALA A 238 6.01 1.19 4.79
N VAL A 239 4.91 1.30 5.56
CA VAL A 239 4.95 1.60 7.01
C VAL A 239 5.81 0.59 7.78
N LEU A 240 5.71 -0.70 7.43
CA LEU A 240 6.46 -1.79 8.06
C LEU A 240 7.92 -1.91 7.59
N ASN A 241 8.30 -1.19 6.55
CA ASN A 241 9.56 -1.40 5.88
C ASN A 241 10.72 -0.69 6.59
N LYS A 242 11.61 -1.46 7.24
CA LYS A 242 12.76 -0.92 7.98
C LYS A 242 13.83 -0.26 7.09
N ARG A 243 13.83 -0.55 5.78
CA ARG A 243 14.92 -0.22 4.85
C ARG A 243 14.52 0.73 3.73
N LEU A 244 13.27 1.20 3.74
CA LEU A 244 12.74 2.06 2.69
C LEU A 244 13.56 3.36 2.57
N LYS A 245 14.17 3.60 1.42
CA LYS A 245 14.95 4.80 1.10
C LYS A 245 14.20 5.72 0.15
N LYS A 246 13.50 5.18 -0.85
CA LYS A 246 12.68 5.95 -1.78
C LYS A 246 11.28 5.37 -1.91
N LEU A 247 10.28 6.23 -1.76
CA LEU A 247 8.88 5.90 -1.98
C LEU A 247 8.33 6.74 -3.14
N PHE A 248 7.76 6.06 -4.13
CA PHE A 248 7.20 6.68 -5.33
C PHE A 248 5.70 6.40 -5.41
N PHE A 249 4.90 7.41 -5.77
CA PHE A 249 3.46 7.26 -5.93
C PHE A 249 2.90 8.32 -6.88
N ARG A 250 1.71 8.06 -7.45
CA ARG A 250 1.05 8.99 -8.38
C ARG A 250 0.32 10.10 -7.63
N GLU A 251 -0.64 9.71 -6.82
CA GLU A 251 -1.49 10.61 -6.05
C GLU A 251 -1.42 10.26 -4.57
N PHE A 252 -1.41 11.30 -3.74
CA PHE A 252 -1.11 11.15 -2.33
C PHE A 252 -2.18 10.33 -1.60
N ALA A 253 -1.69 9.40 -0.79
CA ALA A 253 -2.30 8.63 0.29
C ALA A 253 -3.84 8.76 0.45
N GLN A 254 -4.52 7.64 0.22
CA GLN A 254 -5.97 7.47 0.36
C GLN A 254 -6.55 8.13 1.62
N THR A 255 -7.86 8.39 1.62
CA THR A 255 -8.62 8.69 2.84
C THR A 255 -8.52 7.59 3.92
N HIS A 256 -7.88 6.46 3.62
CA HIS A 256 -7.59 5.42 4.59
C HIS A 256 -6.10 5.03 4.66
N SER A 257 -5.22 5.79 4.03
CA SER A 257 -3.79 5.53 4.13
C SER A 257 -3.27 5.86 5.53
N LEU A 258 -2.19 5.18 5.90
CA LEU A 258 -1.39 5.48 7.09
C LEU A 258 -0.20 6.39 6.78
N LEU A 259 0.02 6.70 5.50
CA LEU A 259 1.09 7.57 5.06
C LEU A 259 0.61 9.03 5.07
N ASP A 260 1.53 9.94 5.34
CA ASP A 260 1.41 11.38 5.18
C ASP A 260 2.65 11.89 4.40
N CYS A 261 2.73 13.20 4.20
CA CYS A 261 3.85 13.83 3.49
C CYS A 261 5.14 13.91 4.31
N ASP A 262 5.02 13.67 5.62
CA ASP A 262 6.09 13.79 6.59
C ASP A 262 6.52 12.38 7.00
N LEU A 263 7.14 11.67 6.05
CA LEU A 263 7.71 10.33 6.29
C LEU A 263 8.80 10.36 7.37
N TRP A 264 9.32 9.18 7.70
CA TRP A 264 10.39 9.01 8.67
C TRP A 264 11.78 9.40 8.12
N PRO A 265 12.79 9.61 8.99
CA PRO A 265 14.13 10.00 8.57
C PRO A 265 14.74 9.05 7.53
N GLU A 266 15.59 9.62 6.66
CA GLU A 266 16.31 8.92 5.58
C GLU A 266 15.44 8.33 4.46
N THR A 267 14.12 8.55 4.49
CA THR A 267 13.23 8.17 3.39
C THR A 267 12.85 9.39 2.57
N SER A 268 13.16 9.33 1.28
CA SER A 268 12.72 10.32 0.28
C SER A 268 11.37 9.93 -0.29
N LEU A 269 10.49 10.90 -0.40
CA LEU A 269 9.17 10.76 -0.99
C LEU A 269 9.14 11.46 -2.35
N TYR A 270 8.61 10.80 -3.38
CA TYR A 270 8.45 11.37 -4.71
C TYR A 270 7.02 11.17 -5.24
N GLN A 271 6.35 12.28 -5.53
CA GLN A 271 5.02 12.29 -6.13
C GLN A 271 5.11 12.50 -7.64
N TYR A 272 4.38 11.72 -8.42
CA TYR A 272 4.25 11.87 -9.87
C TYR A 272 2.82 12.29 -10.22
N THR A 273 2.61 13.58 -10.44
CA THR A 273 1.30 14.13 -10.76
C THR A 273 1.00 14.05 -12.26
N MET A 274 -0.26 13.85 -12.60
CA MET A 274 -0.76 13.75 -13.97
C MET A 274 -2.07 14.55 -14.10
N PRO A 275 -2.25 15.39 -15.13
CA PRO A 275 -3.50 16.11 -15.36
C PRO A 275 -4.58 15.16 -15.89
N ILE A 276 -5.26 14.46 -14.98
CA ILE A 276 -6.45 13.66 -15.30
C ILE A 276 -7.57 14.04 -14.33
N ASN A 277 -8.78 14.19 -14.86
CA ASN A 277 -9.95 14.34 -14.01
C ASN A 277 -10.45 12.95 -13.65
N GLU A 278 -10.13 12.47 -12.46
CA GLU A 278 -10.49 11.13 -12.01
C GLU A 278 -12.00 10.95 -11.85
N GLY A 279 -12.74 12.00 -11.51
CA GLY A 279 -14.20 11.93 -11.37
C GLY A 279 -14.93 11.84 -12.71
N SER A 280 -14.36 12.44 -13.77
CA SER A 280 -14.94 12.42 -15.12
C SER A 280 -14.19 11.52 -16.12
N HIS A 281 -13.10 10.89 -15.67
CA HIS A 281 -12.17 10.02 -16.41
C HIS A 281 -11.49 10.68 -17.64
N GLN A 282 -11.65 11.99 -17.83
CA GLN A 282 -11.16 12.71 -19.00
C GLN A 282 -9.63 12.86 -19.00
N PRO A 283 -8.96 12.75 -20.16
CA PRO A 283 -9.54 12.74 -21.52
C PRO A 283 -9.93 11.35 -22.06
N TYR A 284 -9.91 10.30 -21.23
CA TYR A 284 -10.20 8.94 -21.65
C TYR A 284 -11.68 8.61 -21.40
N GLY A 285 -12.27 7.73 -22.21
CA GLY A 285 -13.61 7.23 -21.93
C GLY A 285 -13.61 6.13 -20.87
N ASN A 286 -14.76 5.49 -20.69
CA ASN A 286 -15.03 4.54 -19.60
C ASN A 286 -15.08 3.08 -20.07
N THR A 287 -14.41 2.73 -21.16
CA THR A 287 -14.27 1.32 -21.61
C THR A 287 -12.93 0.73 -21.15
N TYR A 288 -12.82 -0.61 -21.07
CA TYR A 288 -11.54 -1.25 -20.76
C TYR A 288 -10.49 -0.95 -21.82
N ARG A 289 -10.87 -0.86 -23.10
CA ARG A 289 -9.96 -0.47 -24.17
C ARG A 289 -9.35 0.91 -23.92
N GLU A 290 -10.16 1.89 -23.53
CA GLU A 290 -9.68 3.24 -23.23
C GLU A 290 -8.85 3.29 -21.95
N VAL A 291 -9.20 2.51 -20.93
CA VAL A 291 -8.37 2.34 -19.73
C VAL A 291 -7.01 1.74 -20.09
N ILE A 292 -6.97 0.65 -20.85
CA ILE A 292 -5.72 0.03 -21.30
C ILE A 292 -4.90 1.03 -22.11
N ASN A 293 -5.53 1.77 -23.02
CA ASN A 293 -4.88 2.81 -23.79
C ASN A 293 -4.31 3.91 -22.89
N TRP A 294 -5.06 4.34 -21.87
CA TRP A 294 -4.56 5.26 -20.85
C TRP A 294 -3.33 4.72 -20.14
N PHE A 295 -3.38 3.50 -19.60
CA PHE A 295 -2.24 2.92 -18.89
C PHE A 295 -1.00 2.81 -19.77
N THR A 296 -1.15 2.38 -21.02
CA THR A 296 -0.03 2.01 -21.89
C THR A 296 0.51 3.15 -22.75
N ASN A 297 -0.32 4.15 -23.05
CA ASN A 297 0.00 5.26 -23.97
C ASN A 297 -0.18 6.65 -23.36
N TYR A 298 -0.26 6.78 -22.02
CA TYR A 298 -0.28 8.11 -21.40
C TYR A 298 0.98 8.90 -21.74
N ASP A 299 0.80 10.14 -22.22
CA ASP A 299 1.89 11.03 -22.60
C ASP A 299 2.81 11.32 -21.40
N GLU A 300 4.02 10.76 -21.45
CA GLU A 300 5.00 10.87 -20.37
C GLU A 300 5.42 12.33 -20.11
N SER A 301 5.32 13.22 -21.11
CA SER A 301 5.64 14.63 -20.95
C SER A 301 4.67 15.36 -20.02
N GLN A 302 3.47 14.81 -19.81
CA GLN A 302 2.46 15.33 -18.90
C GLN A 302 2.65 14.83 -17.46
N ILE A 303 3.55 13.87 -17.23
CA ILE A 303 3.86 13.36 -15.90
C ILE A 303 4.91 14.27 -15.26
N SER A 304 4.55 14.92 -14.14
CA SER A 304 5.46 15.80 -13.40
C SER A 304 5.88 15.18 -12.08
N LYS A 305 7.19 15.12 -11.82
CA LYS A 305 7.77 14.64 -10.56
C LYS A 305 7.94 15.78 -9.55
N HIS A 306 7.59 15.53 -8.30
CA HIS A 306 7.77 16.44 -7.18
C HIS A 306 8.49 15.71 -6.03
N ALA A 307 9.43 16.39 -5.38
CA ALA A 307 9.99 15.90 -4.12
C ALA A 307 9.04 16.24 -2.97
N GLY A 308 8.70 15.24 -2.16
CA GLY A 308 7.64 15.34 -1.15
C GLY A 308 6.24 15.32 -1.78
N CYS A 309 5.27 15.85 -1.04
CA CYS A 309 3.93 16.08 -1.57
C CYS A 309 3.77 17.50 -2.07
N LYS A 310 2.96 17.66 -3.13
CA LYS A 310 2.34 18.93 -3.44
C LYS A 310 1.21 19.18 -2.42
N ARG A 311 1.42 20.15 -1.51
CA ARG A 311 0.39 20.62 -0.58
C ARG A 311 -0.53 21.64 -1.23
#